data_AF-A0A2L0BWK0-F1
#
_entry.id   AF-A0A2L0BWK0-F1
#
_cell.length_a   1.000
_cell.length_b   1.000
_cell.length_c   1.000
_cell.angle_alpha   90.00
_cell.angle_beta   90.00
_cell.angle_gamma   90.00
#
_symmetry.space_group_name_H-M   'P 1'
#
loop_
_entity.id
_entity.type
_entity.pdbx_description
1 polymer ?
#
loop_
_entity_poly.entity_id
_entity_poly.type
_entity_poly.pdbx_seq_one_letter_code
_entity_poly.pdbx_strand_id
1 'polypeptide(L)'
;LSLKTFFFPVIIAIMFWFWRRVHILSRTPALLEYMLISLGGTLAFLDLPLEYLSLIFEMPFMLLLSDIRQGIFYAMLLSFWLVFAGEHMLIQDNGEKNYLKMYWKHLSTIVIGCLSLLVFDLCERGVQLVNPFYSIWVTPIGTNLALSFIILAGISASIYFIFLCYMIWKVFKNISIKRSVLPSMSQARRLHYEGIIYRFNFLMLATVICAAVTVVSFILSQVAEGQNKWDENMDLELSSAVH
;
A
#
# COMPACT_ATOMS: atom_id res chain seq x y z
N LEU A 1 1.25 -8.79 -19.09
CA LEU A 1 -0.17 -9.18 -19.29
C LEU A 1 -0.50 -10.56 -18.73
N SER A 2 0.28 -11.59 -19.10
CA SER A 2 0.03 -12.98 -18.68
C SER A 2 0.04 -13.15 -17.15
N LEU A 3 0.96 -12.47 -16.45
CA LEU A 3 1.02 -12.46 -14.98
C LEU A 3 -0.30 -11.93 -14.36
N LYS A 4 -0.76 -10.74 -14.76
CA LYS A 4 -2.05 -10.17 -14.32
C LYS A 4 -3.22 -11.14 -14.55
N THR A 5 -3.25 -11.76 -15.73
CA THR A 5 -4.30 -12.73 -16.11
C THR A 5 -4.31 -13.97 -15.21
N PHE A 6 -3.14 -14.43 -14.79
CA PHE A 6 -2.99 -15.59 -13.93
C PHE A 6 -3.31 -15.25 -12.46
N PHE A 7 -2.79 -14.14 -11.95
CA PHE A 7 -2.95 -13.75 -10.54
C PHE A 7 -4.35 -13.23 -10.22
N PHE A 8 -5.02 -12.54 -11.14
CA PHE A 8 -6.37 -12.01 -10.92
C PHE A 8 -7.38 -13.08 -10.43
N PRO A 9 -7.62 -14.21 -11.13
CA PRO A 9 -8.55 -15.23 -10.66
C PRO A 9 -8.10 -15.91 -9.36
N VAL A 10 -6.79 -16.04 -9.14
CA VAL A 10 -6.22 -16.60 -7.91
C VAL A 10 -6.54 -15.69 -6.72
N ILE A 11 -6.36 -14.38 -6.86
CA ILE A 11 -6.68 -13.40 -5.82
C ILE A 11 -8.18 -13.42 -5.50
N ILE A 12 -9.04 -13.41 -6.52
CA ILE A 12 -10.49 -13.48 -6.33
C ILE A 12 -10.90 -14.76 -5.59
N ALA A 13 -10.32 -15.91 -5.96
CA ALA A 13 -10.59 -17.18 -5.28
C ALA A 13 -10.18 -17.16 -3.80
N ILE A 14 -8.99 -16.63 -3.49
CA ILE A 14 -8.49 -16.49 -2.12
C ILE A 14 -9.37 -15.52 -1.31
N MET A 15 -9.77 -14.40 -1.90
CA MET A 15 -10.66 -13.43 -1.26
C MET A 15 -12.02 -14.03 -0.94
N PHE A 16 -12.63 -14.73 -1.90
CA PHE A 16 -13.91 -15.40 -1.69
C PHE A 16 -13.80 -16.46 -0.59
N TRP A 17 -12.74 -17.26 -0.61
CA TRP A 17 -12.46 -18.24 0.43
C TRP A 17 -12.28 -17.59 1.81
N PHE A 18 -11.49 -16.52 1.91
CA PHE A 18 -11.25 -15.80 3.15
C PHE A 18 -12.54 -15.21 3.70
N TRP A 19 -13.34 -14.54 2.86
CA TRP A 19 -14.61 -13.93 3.28
C TRP A 19 -15.62 -14.97 3.75
N ARG A 20 -15.73 -16.10 3.03
CA ARG A 20 -16.57 -17.22 3.45
C ARG A 20 -16.14 -17.75 4.80
N ARG A 21 -14.83 -17.91 5.04
CA ARG A 21 -14.29 -18.39 6.32
C ARG A 21 -14.62 -17.42 7.46
N VAL A 22 -14.51 -16.12 7.24
CA VAL A 22 -14.86 -15.09 8.24
C VAL A 22 -16.34 -15.17 8.61
N HIS A 23 -17.23 -15.31 7.64
CA HIS A 23 -18.69 -15.38 7.88
C HIS A 23 -19.18 -16.68 8.53
N ILE A 24 -18.39 -17.76 8.50
CA ILE A 24 -18.75 -19.00 9.21
C ILE A 24 -18.61 -18.84 10.73
N LEU A 25 -17.81 -17.87 11.21
CA LEU A 25 -17.67 -17.62 12.64
C LEU A 25 -18.89 -16.89 13.19
N SER A 26 -19.31 -17.22 14.41
CA SER A 26 -20.46 -16.62 15.12
C SER A 26 -20.23 -15.19 15.63
N ARG A 27 -19.18 -14.50 15.18
CA ARG A 27 -18.80 -13.14 15.59
C ARG A 27 -18.90 -12.16 14.43
N THR A 28 -19.08 -10.87 14.73
CA THR A 28 -18.94 -9.82 13.72
C THR A 28 -17.48 -9.74 13.24
N PRO A 29 -17.23 -9.55 11.93
CA PRO A 29 -15.88 -9.41 11.41
C PRO A 29 -15.11 -8.27 12.09
N ALA A 30 -13.82 -8.48 12.33
CA ALA A 30 -12.95 -7.48 12.94
C ALA A 30 -12.55 -6.40 11.92
N LEU A 31 -12.15 -5.22 12.40
CA LEU A 31 -11.71 -4.13 11.54
C LEU A 31 -10.56 -4.56 10.61
N LEU A 32 -9.59 -5.34 11.11
CA LEU A 32 -8.50 -5.87 10.30
C LEU A 32 -8.97 -6.81 9.19
N GLU A 33 -10.04 -7.57 9.39
CA GLU A 33 -10.58 -8.47 8.37
C GLU A 33 -11.24 -7.67 7.23
N TYR A 34 -11.94 -6.57 7.56
CA TYR A 34 -12.45 -5.62 6.56
C TYR A 34 -11.31 -4.94 5.79
N MET A 35 -10.26 -4.50 6.48
CA MET A 35 -9.11 -3.86 5.82
C MET A 35 -8.36 -4.82 4.90
N LEU A 36 -8.20 -6.09 5.29
CA LEU A 36 -7.59 -7.13 4.44
C LEU A 36 -8.41 -7.41 3.19
N ILE A 37 -9.74 -7.46 3.30
CA ILE A 37 -10.63 -7.63 2.14
C ILE A 37 -10.58 -6.42 1.22
N SER A 38 -10.55 -5.21 1.79
CA SER A 38 -10.42 -3.99 1.00
C SER A 38 -9.08 -3.93 0.27
N LEU A 39 -7.98 -4.30 0.94
CA LEU A 39 -6.65 -4.39 0.32
C LEU A 39 -6.58 -5.46 -0.77
N GLY A 40 -7.16 -6.64 -0.53
CA GLY A 40 -7.28 -7.68 -1.55
C GLY A 40 -8.11 -7.21 -2.74
N GLY A 41 -9.18 -6.45 -2.49
CA GLY A 41 -10.04 -5.88 -3.52
C GLY A 41 -9.32 -4.85 -4.39
N THR A 42 -8.50 -3.97 -3.79
CA THR A 42 -7.69 -3.03 -4.57
C THR A 42 -6.55 -3.70 -5.31
N LEU A 43 -5.96 -4.77 -4.77
CA LEU A 43 -5.00 -5.60 -5.50
C LEU A 43 -5.64 -6.32 -6.69
N ALA A 44 -6.82 -6.92 -6.50
CA ALA A 44 -7.59 -7.51 -7.59
C ALA A 44 -7.97 -6.46 -8.65
N PHE A 45 -8.33 -5.25 -8.21
CA PHE A 45 -8.58 -4.13 -9.11
C PHE A 45 -7.33 -3.69 -9.87
N LEU A 46 -6.13 -3.82 -9.31
CA LEU A 46 -4.84 -3.52 -9.95
C LEU A 46 -4.41 -4.62 -10.95
N ASP A 47 -4.74 -5.88 -10.66
CA ASP A 47 -4.41 -7.02 -11.53
C ASP A 47 -5.48 -7.33 -12.58
N LEU A 48 -6.62 -6.63 -12.56
CA LEU A 48 -7.66 -6.79 -13.57
C LEU A 48 -7.07 -6.53 -14.97
N PRO A 49 -7.13 -7.49 -15.90
CA PRO A 49 -6.40 -7.39 -17.16
C PRO A 49 -7.17 -6.55 -18.21
N LEU A 50 -7.46 -5.29 -17.88
CA LEU A 50 -8.16 -4.32 -18.74
C LEU A 50 -7.38 -4.01 -20.02
N GLU A 51 -6.07 -4.17 -19.97
CA GLU A 51 -5.16 -3.91 -21.06
C GLU A 51 -5.40 -4.82 -22.28
N TYR A 52 -6.08 -5.97 -22.14
CA TYR A 52 -6.52 -6.74 -23.32
C TYR A 52 -7.54 -5.99 -24.17
N LEU A 53 -8.37 -5.14 -23.56
CA LEU A 53 -9.35 -4.35 -24.30
C LEU A 53 -8.66 -3.35 -25.24
N SER A 54 -7.42 -2.93 -24.94
CA SER A 54 -6.70 -1.99 -25.81
C SER A 54 -6.19 -2.63 -27.10
N LEU A 55 -6.23 -3.96 -27.22
CA LEU A 55 -5.97 -4.67 -28.48
C LEU A 55 -7.14 -4.54 -29.46
N ILE A 56 -8.36 -4.29 -28.96
CA ILE A 56 -9.59 -4.25 -29.74
C ILE A 56 -10.08 -2.82 -29.91
N PHE A 57 -9.91 -1.98 -28.88
CA PHE A 57 -10.35 -0.60 -28.83
C PHE A 57 -9.18 0.34 -28.57
N GLU A 58 -9.12 1.46 -29.29
CA GLU A 58 -8.17 2.53 -28.97
C GLU A 58 -8.59 3.21 -27.65
N MET A 59 -7.82 2.98 -26.59
CA MET A 59 -8.07 3.53 -25.25
C MET A 59 -6.92 4.44 -24.80
N PRO A 60 -6.90 5.73 -25.21
CA PRO A 60 -5.81 6.65 -24.87
C PRO A 60 -5.68 6.92 -23.36
N PHE A 61 -6.75 6.70 -22.59
CA PHE A 61 -6.79 6.88 -21.13
C PHE A 61 -6.17 5.74 -20.31
N MET A 62 -5.64 4.69 -20.95
CA MET A 62 -5.14 3.49 -20.25
C MET A 62 -4.00 3.78 -19.26
N LEU A 63 -3.10 4.72 -19.60
CA LEU A 63 -2.01 5.15 -18.71
C LEU A 63 -2.56 5.79 -17.43
N LEU A 64 -3.41 6.81 -17.58
CA LEU A 64 -4.07 7.49 -16.46
C LEU A 64 -4.87 6.52 -15.58
N LEU A 65 -5.59 5.58 -16.21
CA LEU A 65 -6.34 4.56 -15.48
C LEU A 65 -5.41 3.63 -14.68
N SER A 66 -4.26 3.26 -15.23
CA SER A 66 -3.26 2.46 -14.52
C SER A 66 -2.71 3.21 -13.30
N ASP A 67 -2.40 4.49 -13.43
CA ASP A 67 -1.90 5.31 -12.31
C ASP A 67 -2.94 5.43 -11.21
N ILE A 68 -4.21 5.68 -11.57
CA ILE A 68 -5.32 5.76 -10.60
C ILE A 68 -5.46 4.43 -9.85
N ARG A 69 -5.38 3.29 -10.55
CA ARG A 69 -5.45 1.96 -9.94
C ARG A 69 -4.30 1.72 -8.95
N GLN A 70 -3.09 2.08 -9.33
CA GLN A 70 -1.91 2.02 -8.46
C GLN A 70 -2.04 2.95 -7.25
N GLY A 71 -2.47 4.19 -7.46
CA GLY A 71 -2.71 5.17 -6.39
C GLY A 71 -3.73 4.68 -5.36
N ILE A 72 -4.84 4.08 -5.82
CA ILE A 72 -5.86 3.47 -4.94
C ILE A 72 -5.27 2.31 -4.13
N PHE A 73 -4.47 1.44 -4.76
CA PHE A 73 -3.80 0.34 -4.07
C PHE A 73 -2.84 0.86 -2.99
N TYR A 74 -1.97 1.82 -3.31
CA TYR A 74 -1.03 2.39 -2.34
C TYR A 74 -1.75 3.12 -1.20
N ALA A 75 -2.81 3.88 -1.48
CA ALA A 75 -3.64 4.51 -0.44
C ALA A 75 -4.20 3.48 0.55
N MET A 76 -4.73 2.36 0.04
CA MET A 76 -5.25 1.28 0.87
C MET A 76 -4.15 0.52 1.63
N LEU A 77 -2.99 0.29 1.03
CA LEU A 77 -1.85 -0.35 1.68
C LEU A 77 -1.33 0.50 2.85
N LEU A 78 -1.15 1.80 2.65
CA LEU A 78 -0.73 2.72 3.71
C LEU A 78 -1.79 2.81 4.82
N SER A 79 -3.07 2.86 4.44
CA SER A 79 -4.17 2.85 5.40
C SER A 79 -4.20 1.55 6.22
N PHE A 80 -3.98 0.41 5.58
CA PHE A 80 -3.88 -0.89 6.24
C PHE A 80 -2.75 -0.91 7.28
N TRP A 81 -1.54 -0.44 6.94
CA TRP A 81 -0.42 -0.42 7.87
C TRP A 81 -0.66 0.44 9.10
N LEU A 82 -1.29 1.60 8.89
CA LEU A 82 -1.63 2.51 9.99
C LEU A 82 -2.66 1.88 10.93
N VAL A 83 -3.75 1.34 10.38
CA VAL A 83 -4.79 0.68 11.17
C VAL A 83 -4.24 -0.57 11.85
N PHE A 84 -3.38 -1.34 11.17
CA PHE A 84 -2.74 -2.54 11.73
C PHE A 84 -1.86 -2.21 12.95
N ALA A 85 -0.98 -1.22 12.83
CA ALA A 85 -0.16 -0.75 13.95
C ALA A 85 -1.03 -0.17 15.07
N GLY A 86 -2.09 0.55 14.70
CA GLY A 86 -3.08 1.12 15.61
C GLY A 86 -3.80 0.08 16.47
N GLU A 87 -4.36 -0.95 15.84
CA GLU A 87 -5.13 -2.01 16.52
C GLU A 87 -4.26 -2.73 17.54
N HIS A 88 -3.02 -3.02 17.19
CA HIS A 88 -2.09 -3.74 18.06
C HIS A 88 -1.56 -2.90 19.22
N MET A 89 -1.65 -1.56 19.13
CA MET A 89 -1.43 -0.67 20.25
C MET A 89 -2.61 -0.67 21.24
N LEU A 90 -3.85 -0.72 20.75
CA LEU A 90 -5.08 -0.55 21.55
C LEU A 90 -5.62 -1.83 22.19
N ILE A 91 -5.31 -2.99 21.62
CA ILE A 91 -5.58 -4.31 22.23
C ILE A 91 -5.01 -4.41 23.66
N GLN A 92 -4.11 -3.49 24.04
CA GLN A 92 -3.47 -3.43 25.35
C GLN A 92 -4.16 -2.49 26.35
N ASP A 93 -4.94 -1.50 25.92
CA ASP A 93 -5.38 -0.39 26.77
C ASP A 93 -6.90 -0.31 27.01
N ASN A 94 -7.78 -0.83 26.14
CA ASN A 94 -9.22 -0.99 26.45
C ASN A 94 -9.92 -1.92 25.44
N GLY A 95 -10.81 -2.79 25.92
CA GLY A 95 -11.57 -3.76 25.11
C GLY A 95 -12.73 -3.18 24.30
N GLU A 96 -12.67 -1.89 23.94
CA GLU A 96 -13.72 -1.24 23.15
C GLU A 96 -13.57 -1.57 21.66
N LYS A 97 -14.70 -1.67 20.96
CA LYS A 97 -14.72 -1.93 19.52
C LYS A 97 -14.10 -0.74 18.78
N ASN A 98 -13.01 -0.99 18.07
CA ASN A 98 -12.34 0.05 17.30
C ASN A 98 -13.14 0.41 16.05
N TYR A 99 -13.40 1.71 15.88
CA TYR A 99 -14.00 2.25 14.67
C TYR A 99 -12.95 3.00 13.87
N LEU A 100 -13.06 2.96 12.53
CA LEU A 100 -12.25 3.77 11.60
C LEU A 100 -12.20 5.25 11.98
N LYS A 101 -13.27 5.76 12.60
CA LYS A 101 -13.39 7.14 13.06
C LYS A 101 -12.27 7.55 14.04
N MET A 102 -11.71 6.61 14.81
CA MET A 102 -10.62 6.92 15.74
C MET A 102 -9.30 7.22 15.02
N TYR A 103 -9.11 6.66 13.82
CA TYR A 103 -7.92 6.87 12.98
C TYR A 103 -8.10 7.98 11.94
N TRP A 104 -9.27 8.63 11.89
CA TRP A 104 -9.63 9.57 10.82
C TRP A 104 -8.62 10.69 10.62
N LYS A 105 -8.04 11.23 11.69
CA LYS A 105 -7.02 12.30 11.62
C LYS A 105 -5.73 11.85 10.92
N HIS A 106 -5.37 10.57 11.04
CA HIS A 106 -4.18 10.03 10.41
C HIS A 106 -4.47 9.53 9.00
N LEU A 107 -5.64 8.93 8.77
CA LEU A 107 -6.13 8.59 7.44
C LEU A 107 -6.30 9.83 6.56
N SER A 108 -6.73 10.97 7.12
CA SER A 108 -6.87 12.20 6.34
C SER A 108 -5.54 12.67 5.74
N THR A 109 -4.40 12.45 6.41
CA THR A 109 -3.08 12.77 5.85
C THR A 109 -2.78 11.95 4.60
N ILE A 110 -3.10 10.66 4.61
CA ILE A 110 -2.94 9.76 3.46
C ILE A 110 -3.85 10.23 2.32
N VAL A 111 -5.13 10.49 2.62
CA VAL A 111 -6.12 10.94 1.64
C VAL A 111 -5.71 12.26 0.98
N ILE A 112 -5.22 13.24 1.77
CA ILE A 112 -4.75 14.52 1.23
C ILE A 112 -3.54 14.32 0.32
N GLY A 113 -2.57 13.49 0.71
CA GLY A 113 -1.40 13.19 -0.13
C GLY A 113 -1.79 12.51 -1.44
N CYS A 114 -2.61 11.46 -1.38
CA CYS A 114 -3.09 10.74 -2.57
C CYS A 114 -3.98 11.61 -3.47
N LEU A 115 -4.85 12.45 -2.90
CA LEU A 115 -5.67 13.39 -3.67
C LEU A 115 -4.81 14.44 -4.36
N SER A 116 -3.75 14.91 -3.72
CA SER A 116 -2.81 15.87 -4.32
C SER A 116 -2.10 15.28 -5.54
N LEU A 117 -1.63 14.02 -5.44
CA LEU A 117 -1.04 13.30 -6.56
C LEU A 117 -2.05 13.00 -7.66
N LEU A 118 -3.28 12.61 -7.30
CA LEU A 118 -4.35 12.38 -8.27
C LEU A 118 -4.67 13.64 -9.08
N VAL A 119 -4.77 14.80 -8.41
CA VAL A 119 -5.00 16.07 -9.11
C VAL A 119 -3.83 16.40 -10.03
N PHE A 120 -2.58 16.17 -9.58
CA PHE A 120 -1.40 16.32 -10.43
C PHE A 120 -1.47 15.43 -11.68
N ASP A 121 -1.76 14.13 -11.52
CA ASP A 121 -1.87 13.18 -12.64
C ASP A 121 -3.00 13.56 -13.61
N LEU A 122 -4.14 14.05 -13.09
CA LEU A 122 -5.24 14.53 -13.92
C LEU A 122 -4.86 15.81 -14.70
N CYS A 123 -4.11 16.72 -14.08
CA CYS A 123 -3.64 17.92 -14.75
C CYS A 123 -2.57 17.63 -15.81
N GLU A 124 -1.69 16.67 -15.59
CA GLU A 124 -0.65 16.30 -16.55
C GLU A 124 -1.16 15.30 -17.59
N ARG A 125 -1.43 14.06 -17.17
CA ARG A 125 -1.83 12.95 -18.05
C ARG A 125 -3.27 13.05 -18.53
N GLY A 126 -4.16 13.67 -17.75
CA GLY A 126 -5.55 13.89 -18.18
C GLY A 126 -5.68 14.87 -19.33
N VAL A 127 -4.90 15.96 -19.33
CA VAL A 127 -4.87 16.93 -20.44
C VAL A 127 -4.16 16.36 -21.66
N GLN A 128 -3.17 15.49 -21.47
CA GLN A 128 -2.49 14.77 -22.55
C GLN A 128 -3.42 13.90 -23.42
N LEU A 129 -4.60 13.52 -22.91
CA LEU A 129 -5.61 12.81 -23.70
C LEU A 129 -6.19 13.65 -24.84
N VAL A 130 -6.26 14.97 -24.67
CA VAL A 130 -6.74 15.90 -25.69
C VAL A 130 -5.58 16.46 -26.50
N ASN A 131 -4.46 16.76 -25.83
CA ASN A 131 -3.27 17.29 -26.47
C ASN A 131 -2.02 16.51 -26.03
N PRO A 132 -1.53 15.56 -26.85
CA PRO A 132 -0.36 14.75 -26.53
C PRO A 132 0.93 15.54 -26.29
N PHE A 133 1.01 16.78 -26.80
CA PHE A 133 2.16 17.67 -26.62
C PHE A 133 2.03 18.58 -25.41
N TYR A 134 0.94 18.46 -24.64
CA TYR A 134 0.77 19.21 -23.41
C TYR A 134 1.76 18.76 -22.34
N SER A 135 2.40 19.73 -21.71
CA SER A 135 3.22 19.54 -20.53
C SER A 135 2.98 20.67 -19.56
N ILE A 136 2.58 20.32 -18.34
CA ILE A 136 2.30 21.29 -17.26
C ILE A 136 3.53 22.15 -16.93
N TRP A 137 4.73 21.61 -17.21
CA TRP A 137 6.03 22.19 -16.94
C TRP A 137 6.43 23.35 -17.87
N VAL A 138 5.70 23.55 -18.99
CA VAL A 138 6.03 24.57 -19.99
C VAL A 138 5.57 25.97 -19.54
N THR A 139 4.49 26.04 -18.76
CA THR A 139 3.94 27.32 -18.30
C THR A 139 4.36 27.62 -16.87
N PRO A 140 4.72 28.87 -16.52
CA PRO A 140 5.17 29.20 -15.16
C PRO A 140 4.07 28.96 -14.11
N ILE A 141 2.80 29.20 -14.47
CA ILE A 141 1.64 28.95 -13.60
C ILE A 141 1.44 27.45 -13.39
N GLY A 142 1.51 26.65 -14.47
CA GLY A 142 1.40 25.19 -14.41
C GLY A 142 2.51 24.58 -13.56
N THR A 143 3.77 24.97 -13.79
CA THR A 143 4.92 24.49 -13.01
C THR A 143 4.78 24.78 -11.52
N ASN A 144 4.37 25.99 -11.13
CA ASN A 144 4.19 26.33 -9.72
C ASN A 144 3.07 25.49 -9.07
N LEU A 145 1.99 25.23 -9.80
CA LEU A 145 0.86 24.43 -9.33
C LEU A 145 1.24 22.95 -9.23
N ALA A 146 1.95 22.40 -10.22
CA ALA A 146 2.50 21.05 -10.20
C ALA A 146 3.44 20.83 -9.01
N LEU A 147 4.41 21.73 -8.83
CA LEU A 147 5.34 21.68 -7.70
C LEU A 147 4.60 21.77 -6.37
N SER A 148 3.56 22.59 -6.26
CA SER A 148 2.75 22.70 -5.04
C SER A 148 2.09 21.38 -4.66
N PHE A 149 1.51 20.65 -5.62
CA PHE A 149 0.91 19.34 -5.36
C PHE A 149 1.95 18.27 -4.98
N ILE A 150 3.10 18.24 -5.66
CA ILE A 150 4.18 17.32 -5.36
C ILE A 150 4.75 17.58 -3.96
N ILE A 151 4.99 18.85 -3.62
CA ILE A 151 5.48 19.25 -2.28
C ILE A 151 4.46 18.88 -1.20
N LEU A 152 3.17 19.14 -1.43
CA LEU A 152 2.11 18.79 -0.48
C LEU A 152 2.01 17.27 -0.25
N ALA A 153 2.13 16.48 -1.33
CA ALA A 153 2.19 15.03 -1.24
C ALA A 153 3.43 14.54 -0.49
N GLY A 154 4.60 15.14 -0.76
CA GLY A 154 5.86 14.80 -0.07
C GLY A 154 5.83 15.11 1.42
N ILE A 155 5.27 16.26 1.83
CA ILE A 155 5.07 16.62 3.24
C ILE A 155 4.12 15.62 3.90
N SER A 156 3.01 15.29 3.24
CA SER A 156 2.01 14.34 3.76
C SER A 156 2.61 12.94 3.95
N ALA A 157 3.39 12.46 2.97
CA ALA A 157 4.11 11.19 3.06
C ALA A 157 5.16 11.18 4.19
N SER A 158 5.89 12.28 4.38
CA SER A 158 6.89 12.43 5.46
C SER A 158 6.24 12.39 6.84
N ILE A 159 5.14 13.13 7.04
CA ILE A 159 4.37 13.12 8.29
C ILE A 159 3.84 11.72 8.57
N TYR A 160 3.27 11.05 7.55
CA TYR A 160 2.80 9.68 7.65
C TYR A 160 3.92 8.72 8.07
N PHE A 161 5.09 8.81 7.44
CA PHE A 161 6.21 7.92 7.73
C PHE A 161 6.73 8.08 9.17
N ILE A 162 6.94 9.32 9.62
CA ILE A 162 7.34 9.60 11.00
C ILE A 162 6.32 9.04 11.99
N PHE A 163 5.03 9.24 11.70
CA PHE A 163 3.95 8.73 12.54
C PHE A 163 3.92 7.20 12.60
N LEU A 164 4.06 6.53 11.45
CA LEU A 164 4.10 5.08 11.37
C LEU A 164 5.29 4.50 12.15
N CYS A 165 6.48 5.10 12.01
CA CYS A 165 7.67 4.72 12.77
C CYS A 165 7.45 4.88 14.28
N TYR A 166 6.85 5.99 14.71
CA TYR A 166 6.50 6.21 16.11
C TYR A 166 5.52 5.15 16.63
N MET A 167 4.47 4.83 15.87
CA MET A 167 3.49 3.81 16.22
C MET A 167 4.13 2.43 16.35
N ILE A 168 4.94 2.02 15.38
CA ILE A 168 5.65 0.74 15.38
C ILE A 168 6.60 0.67 16.59
N TRP A 169 7.37 1.72 16.86
CA TRP A 169 8.27 1.77 18.01
C TRP A 169 7.50 1.62 19.32
N LYS A 170 6.36 2.29 19.46
CA LYS A 170 5.50 2.19 20.64
C LYS A 170 4.92 0.78 20.81
N VAL A 171 4.49 0.13 19.72
CA VAL A 171 4.01 -1.27 19.76
C VAL A 171 5.14 -2.20 20.22
N PHE A 172 6.35 -2.08 19.68
CA PHE A 172 7.50 -2.87 20.13
C PHE A 172 7.85 -2.64 21.60
N LYS A 173 7.84 -1.38 22.06
CA LYS A 173 8.08 -1.04 23.46
C LYS A 173 7.03 -1.68 24.37
N ASN A 174 5.75 -1.60 24.01
CA ASN A 174 4.69 -2.19 24.81
C ASN A 174 4.74 -3.72 24.81
N ILE A 175 5.05 -4.35 23.68
CA ILE A 175 5.26 -5.81 23.60
C ILE A 175 6.40 -6.22 24.52
N SER A 176 7.51 -5.47 24.54
CA SER A 176 8.65 -5.73 25.43
C SER A 176 8.25 -5.68 26.91
N ILE A 177 7.48 -4.66 27.31
CA ILE A 177 6.97 -4.53 28.68
C ILE A 177 5.98 -5.65 29.02
N LYS A 178 5.05 -6.01 28.12
CA LYS A 178 4.09 -7.11 28.36
C LYS A 178 4.81 -8.46 28.44
N ARG A 179 5.91 -8.65 27.72
CA ARG A 179 6.72 -9.88 27.75
C ARG A 179 7.36 -10.15 29.10
N SER A 180 7.69 -9.12 29.89
CA SER A 180 8.21 -9.31 31.24
C SER A 180 7.14 -9.73 32.25
N VAL A 181 5.85 -9.40 32.00
CA VAL A 181 4.71 -9.73 32.87
C VAL A 181 3.98 -11.00 32.43
N LEU A 182 4.24 -11.50 31.21
CA LEU A 182 3.67 -12.74 30.67
C LEU A 182 3.82 -14.00 31.56
N PRO A 183 4.94 -14.21 32.30
CA PRO A 183 5.11 -15.38 33.16
C PRO A 183 4.16 -15.44 34.36
N SER A 184 3.60 -14.30 34.80
CA SER A 184 2.70 -14.23 35.96
C SER A 184 1.22 -14.39 35.59
N MET A 185 0.90 -14.58 34.31
CA MET A 185 -0.48 -14.74 33.82
C MET A 185 -0.91 -16.21 33.72
N SER A 186 -2.22 -16.45 33.83
CA SER A 186 -2.83 -17.77 33.55
C SER A 186 -2.45 -18.29 32.15
N GLN A 187 -2.22 -19.60 32.02
CA GLN A 187 -1.73 -20.24 30.79
C GLN A 187 -2.58 -19.93 29.54
N ALA A 188 -3.91 -19.92 29.65
CA ALA A 188 -4.82 -19.60 28.53
C ALA A 188 -4.65 -18.16 28.02
N ARG A 189 -4.50 -17.20 28.94
CA ARG A 189 -4.28 -15.78 28.60
C ARG A 189 -2.89 -15.56 28.01
N ARG A 190 -1.88 -16.24 28.55
CA ARG A 190 -0.52 -16.21 28.03
C ARG A 190 -0.46 -16.67 26.57
N LEU A 191 -1.05 -17.83 26.25
CA LEU A 191 -1.05 -18.39 24.89
C LEU A 191 -1.75 -17.46 23.88
N HIS A 192 -2.85 -16.81 24.29
CA HIS A 192 -3.55 -15.84 23.46
C HIS A 192 -2.68 -14.63 23.11
N TYR A 193 -2.01 -14.02 24.11
CA TYR A 193 -1.12 -12.88 23.87
C TYR A 193 0.14 -13.26 23.10
N GLU A 194 0.76 -14.41 23.38
CA GLU A 194 1.89 -14.92 22.61
C GLU A 194 1.51 -15.11 21.13
N GLY A 195 0.30 -15.62 20.86
CA GLY A 195 -0.22 -15.73 19.50
C GLY A 195 -0.40 -14.38 18.79
N ILE A 196 -0.89 -13.35 19.48
CA ILE A 196 -1.02 -11.99 18.92
C ILE A 196 0.35 -11.41 18.62
N ILE A 197 1.29 -11.49 19.56
CA ILE A 197 2.66 -10.97 19.39
C ILE A 197 3.38 -11.67 18.24
N TYR A 198 3.22 -12.99 18.11
CA TYR A 198 3.82 -13.76 17.03
C TYR A 198 3.29 -13.32 15.66
N ARG A 199 1.96 -13.20 15.50
CA ARG A 199 1.34 -12.75 14.24
C ARG A 199 1.80 -11.36 13.84
N PHE A 200 1.91 -10.45 14.81
CA PHE A 200 2.44 -9.11 14.59
C PHE A 200 3.88 -9.14 14.06
N ASN A 201 4.77 -9.82 14.79
CA ASN A 201 6.19 -9.88 14.43
C ASN A 201 6.40 -10.56 13.08
N PHE A 202 5.65 -11.63 12.80
CA PHE A 202 5.71 -12.31 11.51
C PHE A 202 5.33 -11.38 10.37
N LEU A 203 4.18 -10.70 10.47
CA LEU A 203 3.72 -9.81 9.41
C LEU A 203 4.66 -8.60 9.24
N MET A 204 5.15 -8.04 10.35
CA MET A 204 6.07 -6.90 10.32
C MET A 204 7.41 -7.29 9.69
N LEU A 205 7.97 -8.44 10.04
CA LEU A 205 9.22 -8.94 9.45
C LEU A 205 9.07 -9.16 7.94
N ALA A 206 8.01 -9.87 7.52
CA ALA A 206 7.73 -10.11 6.12
C ALA A 206 7.62 -8.80 5.32
N THR A 207 7.06 -7.77 5.93
CA THR A 207 6.88 -6.45 5.30
C THR A 207 8.18 -5.67 5.18
N VAL A 208 9.02 -5.66 6.21
CA VAL A 208 10.33 -5.02 6.14
C VAL A 208 11.20 -5.71 5.09
N ILE A 209 11.17 -7.05 5.03
CA ILE A 209 11.88 -7.80 3.99
C ILE A 209 11.34 -7.42 2.61
N CYS A 210 10.02 -7.44 2.41
CA CYS A 210 9.39 -7.06 1.14
C CYS A 210 9.79 -5.64 0.72
N ALA A 211 9.64 -4.65 1.60
CA ALA A 211 10.01 -3.26 1.33
C ALA A 211 11.51 -3.10 1.05
N ALA A 212 12.37 -3.79 1.80
CA ALA A 212 13.82 -3.76 1.56
C ALA A 212 14.17 -4.34 0.19
N VAL A 213 13.57 -5.47 -0.18
CA VAL A 213 13.74 -6.06 -1.52
C VAL A 213 13.27 -5.09 -2.59
N THR A 214 12.08 -4.47 -2.44
CA THR A 214 11.58 -3.46 -3.40
C THR A 214 12.55 -2.30 -3.58
N VAL A 215 13.07 -1.73 -2.48
CA VAL A 215 14.00 -0.59 -2.54
C VAL A 215 15.33 -1.00 -3.17
N VAL A 216 15.89 -2.15 -2.78
CA VAL A 216 17.16 -2.65 -3.34
C VAL A 216 17.01 -2.94 -4.83
N SER A 217 15.94 -3.63 -5.23
CA SER A 217 15.63 -3.92 -6.64
C SER A 217 15.45 -2.63 -7.45
N PHE A 218 14.76 -1.63 -6.90
CA PHE A 218 14.60 -0.33 -7.55
C PHE A 218 15.95 0.38 -7.75
N ILE A 219 16.79 0.45 -6.70
CA ILE A 219 18.12 1.08 -6.80
C ILE A 219 18.98 0.35 -7.83
N LEU A 220 18.98 -0.98 -7.83
CA LEU A 220 19.73 -1.77 -8.81
C LEU A 220 19.23 -1.52 -10.24
N SER A 221 17.92 -1.40 -10.46
CA SER A 221 17.35 -1.07 -11.77
C SER A 221 17.80 0.30 -12.25
N GLN A 222 17.79 1.32 -11.37
CA GLN A 222 18.24 2.67 -11.72
C GLN A 222 19.74 2.74 -12.04
N VAL A 223 20.56 1.99 -11.30
CA VAL A 223 22.01 1.90 -11.57
C VAL A 223 22.27 1.14 -12.87
N ALA A 224 21.57 0.02 -13.10
CA ALA A 224 21.71 -0.78 -14.30
C ALA A 224 21.27 -0.02 -15.57
N GLU A 225 20.18 0.74 -15.54
CA GLU A 225 19.76 1.61 -16.65
C GLU A 225 20.79 2.71 -16.94
N GLY A 226 21.48 3.20 -15.90
CA GLY A 226 22.62 4.10 -16.05
C GLY A 226 23.85 3.46 -16.72
N GLN A 227 24.12 2.18 -16.44
CA GLN A 227 25.27 1.43 -16.97
C GLN A 227 25.01 0.79 -18.35
N ASN A 228 23.79 0.34 -18.65
CA ASN A 228 23.41 -0.23 -19.95
C ASN A 228 23.54 0.77 -21.12
N LYS A 229 23.63 2.08 -20.84
CA LYS A 229 24.01 3.07 -21.87
C LYS A 229 25.45 2.95 -22.36
N TRP A 230 26.30 2.18 -21.69
CA TRP A 230 27.76 2.13 -21.92
C TRP A 230 28.29 0.74 -22.31
N ASP A 231 27.52 -0.34 -22.12
CA ASP A 231 27.94 -1.70 -22.44
C ASP A 231 26.82 -2.42 -23.23
N GLU A 232 27.06 -2.66 -24.53
CA GLU A 232 26.08 -3.26 -25.46
C GLU A 232 25.90 -4.79 -25.27
N ASN A 233 26.55 -5.43 -24.28
CA ASN A 233 26.69 -6.90 -24.22
C ASN A 233 26.04 -7.62 -23.03
N MET A 234 25.08 -7.01 -22.32
CA MET A 234 24.39 -7.70 -21.22
C MET A 234 22.89 -7.93 -21.53
N ASP A 235 22.58 -9.10 -22.08
CA ASP A 235 21.24 -9.57 -22.51
C ASP A 235 20.22 -9.81 -21.36
N LEU A 236 20.53 -9.41 -20.13
CA LEU A 236 19.61 -9.52 -18.99
C LEU A 236 18.89 -8.19 -18.77
N GLU A 237 17.65 -8.11 -19.23
CA GLU A 237 16.74 -6.99 -18.94
C GLU A 237 16.32 -7.00 -17.46
N LEU A 238 17.20 -6.52 -16.59
CA LEU A 238 16.94 -6.43 -15.15
C LEU A 238 15.72 -5.55 -14.85
N SER A 239 15.39 -4.59 -15.73
CA SER A 239 14.22 -3.71 -15.63
C SER A 239 12.90 -4.47 -15.77
N SER A 240 12.82 -5.50 -16.64
CA SER A 240 11.60 -6.30 -16.81
C SER A 240 11.40 -7.34 -15.70
N ALA A 241 12.46 -7.73 -15.00
CA ALA A 241 12.39 -8.62 -13.83
C ALA A 241 11.86 -7.92 -12.56
N VAL A 242 11.90 -6.58 -12.52
CA VAL A 242 11.50 -5.76 -11.37
C VAL A 242 10.05 -5.25 -11.52
N HIS A 243 9.49 -5.24 -12.73
CA HIS A 243 8.19 -4.64 -13.08
C HIS A 243 7.03 -5.63 -13.23
#